data_AF-A0A972WJ79-F1
#
_entry.id   AF-A0A972WJ79-F1
#
_cell.length_a   1.000
_cell.length_b   1.000
_cell.length_c   1.000
_cell.angle_alpha   90.00
_cell.angle_beta   90.00
_cell.angle_gamma   90.00
#
_symmetry.space_group_name_H-M   'P 1'
#
loop_
_entity.id
_entity.type
_entity.pdbx_description
1 polymer ?
#
loop_
_entity_poly.entity_id
_entity_poly.type
_entity_poly.pdbx_seq_one_letter_code
_entity_poly.pdbx_strand_id
1 'polypeptide(L)'
;MAINEAYRQQVNLLIQTLPHIAEKECFALKGGTAINLFIRDLPRLSVDIDLTYLPDAGRKEALAEIESALLRIADKLRRAMPGASIREITAPRDGAVTKLQVQRARTQIKIEVTPVLRGCVYKPEWRAVSPRVEDEFGFAEIQVVSFADLYAGKIVAALDRQHPRDLFDVRDLLANEGVDDDLRQAFLIYLLSGSRPLAELLAPTRKDIAAEFERGFVGMTNQPITLDDLTTAREELIKIMVGEMPEDHREFLLSANISHGGWGSNFATGFIRRPLANAWRWKTNAAWPGCLLLPTVIMRRHWKSSNRAGIRPAGWPIRRPGSRPLARSSPWPGAMPPGRRSPCSCAARPIRFGSGRRC
;
A
#
# COMPACT_ATOMS: atom_id res chain seq x y z
N MET A 1 -9.58 16.24 -22.12
CA MET A 1 -10.69 17.09 -21.63
C MET A 1 -10.10 18.20 -20.78
N ALA A 2 -10.62 19.42 -20.86
CA ALA A 2 -10.19 20.50 -19.98
C ALA A 2 -10.46 20.09 -18.53
N ILE A 3 -9.47 20.25 -17.66
CA ILE A 3 -9.63 20.04 -16.23
C ILE A 3 -10.81 20.92 -15.76
N ASN A 4 -11.79 20.33 -15.08
CA ASN A 4 -12.96 21.06 -14.58
C ASN A 4 -12.50 22.28 -13.77
N GLU A 5 -13.02 23.47 -14.08
CA GLU A 5 -12.64 24.71 -13.40
C GLU A 5 -12.78 24.60 -11.87
N ALA A 6 -13.82 23.91 -11.38
CA ALA A 6 -13.99 23.67 -9.95
C ALA A 6 -12.81 22.91 -9.33
N TYR A 7 -12.26 21.94 -10.06
CA TYR A 7 -11.08 21.20 -9.62
C TYR A 7 -9.82 22.07 -9.68
N ARG A 8 -9.63 22.87 -10.75
CA ARG A 8 -8.48 23.79 -10.83
C ARG A 8 -8.47 24.74 -9.63
N GLN A 9 -9.63 25.24 -9.25
CA GLN A 9 -9.78 26.06 -8.04
C GLN A 9 -9.43 25.29 -6.75
N GLN A 10 -9.79 24.01 -6.64
CA GLN A 10 -9.38 23.18 -5.50
C GLN A 10 -7.87 22.95 -5.44
N VAL A 11 -7.22 22.66 -6.57
CA VAL A 11 -5.76 22.51 -6.62
C VAL A 11 -5.07 23.85 -6.29
N ASN A 12 -5.56 24.97 -6.82
CA ASN A 12 -5.06 26.29 -6.45
C ASN A 12 -5.15 26.55 -4.94
N LEU A 13 -6.30 26.23 -4.32
CA LEU A 13 -6.46 26.38 -2.87
C LEU A 13 -5.49 25.46 -2.10
N LEU A 14 -5.27 24.25 -2.62
CA LEU A 14 -4.34 23.27 -2.05
C LEU A 14 -2.89 23.78 -2.12
N ILE A 15 -2.42 24.22 -3.28
CA ILE A 15 -1.07 24.77 -3.47
C ILE A 15 -0.83 25.98 -2.58
N GLN A 16 -1.81 26.89 -2.44
CA GLN A 16 -1.72 28.03 -1.51
C GLN A 16 -1.67 27.61 -0.03
N THR A 17 -2.24 26.45 0.31
CA THR A 17 -2.29 25.95 1.69
C THR A 17 -1.00 25.23 2.10
N LEU A 18 -0.34 24.54 1.17
CA LEU A 18 0.82 23.67 1.44
C LEU A 18 1.99 24.37 2.17
N PRO A 19 2.41 25.60 1.81
CA PRO A 19 3.52 26.27 2.49
C PRO A 19 3.30 26.43 4.00
N HIS A 20 2.04 26.67 4.42
CA HIS A 20 1.71 26.83 5.84
C HIS A 20 1.74 25.52 6.63
N ILE A 21 1.55 24.39 5.93
CA ILE A 21 1.68 23.05 6.50
C ILE A 21 3.15 22.64 6.52
N ALA A 22 3.92 22.95 5.48
CA ALA A 22 5.32 22.61 5.32
C ALA A 22 6.20 23.13 6.47
N GLU A 23 5.83 24.25 7.10
CA GLU A 23 6.50 24.76 8.31
C GLU A 23 6.37 23.83 9.55
N LYS A 24 5.60 22.74 9.46
CA LYS A 24 5.45 21.73 10.52
C LYS A 24 6.20 20.45 10.15
N GLU A 25 7.47 20.39 10.54
CA GLU A 25 8.35 19.23 10.34
C GLU A 25 7.88 17.95 11.07
N CYS A 26 6.88 18.04 11.94
CA CYS A 26 6.25 16.85 12.53
C CYS A 26 5.31 16.12 11.55
N PHE A 27 5.06 16.68 10.35
CA PHE A 27 4.19 16.10 9.34
C PHE A 27 4.92 15.82 8.03
N ALA A 28 4.54 14.72 7.39
CA ALA A 28 4.83 14.47 5.98
C ALA A 28 3.54 14.21 5.20
N LEU A 29 3.48 14.71 3.97
CA LEU A 29 2.39 14.46 3.03
C LEU A 29 2.42 12.99 2.56
N LYS A 30 1.23 12.39 2.48
CA LYS A 30 1.02 11.04 1.96
C LYS A 30 -0.18 10.97 1.04
N GLY A 31 -0.54 9.74 0.65
CA GLY A 31 -1.80 9.45 -0.01
C GLY A 31 -1.82 9.82 -1.49
N GLY A 32 -3.03 9.93 -2.04
CA GLY A 32 -3.23 10.16 -3.47
C GLY A 32 -2.72 11.53 -3.94
N THR A 33 -2.77 12.54 -3.08
CA THR A 33 -2.35 13.91 -3.40
C THR A 33 -0.83 14.03 -3.47
N ALA A 34 -0.09 13.36 -2.58
CA ALA A 34 1.37 13.24 -2.71
C ALA A 34 1.77 12.64 -4.06
N ILE A 35 1.18 11.50 -4.42
CA ILE A 35 1.47 10.82 -5.70
C ILE A 35 1.14 11.75 -6.87
N ASN A 36 -0.04 12.37 -6.83
CA ASN A 36 -0.57 13.13 -7.96
C ASN A 36 0.14 14.47 -8.21
N LEU A 37 0.66 15.12 -7.15
CA LEU A 37 1.28 16.45 -7.25
C LEU A 37 2.81 16.42 -7.20
N PHE A 38 3.43 15.42 -6.57
CA PHE A 38 4.88 15.41 -6.30
C PHE A 38 5.62 14.25 -6.97
N ILE A 39 4.90 13.20 -7.39
CA ILE A 39 5.49 12.03 -8.07
C ILE A 39 5.08 11.98 -9.54
N ARG A 40 3.83 12.36 -9.84
CA ARG A 40 3.25 12.33 -11.18
C ARG A 40 2.87 13.75 -11.63
N ASP A 41 2.67 13.92 -12.93
CA ASP A 41 2.22 15.17 -13.55
C ASP A 41 0.68 15.28 -13.59
N LEU A 42 0.03 15.25 -12.41
CA LEU A 42 -1.43 15.39 -12.29
C LEU A 42 -2.26 14.44 -13.19
N PRO A 43 -1.98 13.13 -13.25
CA PRO A 43 -2.67 12.22 -14.17
C PRO A 43 -4.16 12.03 -13.81
N ARG A 44 -4.56 12.34 -12.56
CA ARG A 44 -5.96 12.30 -12.12
C ARG A 44 -6.30 13.36 -11.07
N LEU A 45 -7.56 13.44 -10.67
CA LEU A 45 -7.99 14.36 -9.61
C LEU A 45 -7.70 13.80 -8.21
N SER A 46 -7.02 14.60 -7.36
CA SER A 46 -6.82 14.37 -5.92
C SER A 46 -6.63 15.72 -5.21
N VAL A 47 -7.45 16.01 -4.20
CA VAL A 47 -7.52 17.35 -3.57
C VAL A 47 -7.60 17.34 -2.03
N ASP A 48 -7.46 16.16 -1.41
CA ASP A 48 -7.39 16.04 0.05
C ASP A 48 -5.91 16.00 0.48
N ILE A 49 -5.54 16.76 1.51
CA ILE A 49 -4.20 16.77 2.09
C ILE A 49 -4.16 15.74 3.22
N ASP A 50 -3.60 14.56 2.95
CA ASP A 50 -3.39 13.52 3.94
C ASP A 50 -1.98 13.62 4.52
N LEU A 51 -1.89 13.73 5.84
CA LEU A 51 -0.63 13.87 6.58
C LEU A 51 -0.38 12.65 7.47
N THR A 52 0.90 12.33 7.62
CA THR A 52 1.42 11.39 8.63
C THR A 52 2.20 12.17 9.67
N TYR A 53 1.91 11.91 10.94
CA TYR A 53 2.71 12.40 12.07
C TYR A 53 3.99 11.56 12.22
N LEU A 54 5.14 12.23 12.25
CA LEU A 54 6.47 11.61 12.20
C LEU A 54 7.11 11.27 13.57
N PRO A 55 7.04 12.13 14.60
CA PRO A 55 7.79 11.93 15.85
C PRO A 55 7.45 10.67 16.67
N ASP A 56 8.41 10.23 17.50
CA ASP A 56 8.30 9.10 18.46
C ASP A 56 7.60 9.43 19.75
N ALA A 57 6.30 9.67 19.63
CA ALA A 57 5.43 9.96 20.73
C ALA A 57 4.43 8.82 21.02
N GLY A 58 4.13 8.64 22.30
CA GLY A 58 3.02 7.79 22.75
C GLY A 58 1.68 8.27 22.18
N ARG A 59 0.62 7.44 22.18
CA ARG A 59 -0.67 7.80 21.55
C ARG A 59 -1.21 9.14 22.05
N LYS A 60 -1.25 9.33 23.37
CA LYS A 60 -1.78 10.53 24.02
C LYS A 60 -0.98 11.78 23.66
N GLU A 61 0.35 11.67 23.69
CA GLU A 61 1.27 12.74 23.37
C GLU A 61 1.18 13.12 21.89
N ALA A 62 1.22 12.14 20.99
CA ALA A 62 1.05 12.37 19.56
C ALA A 62 -0.28 13.07 19.23
N LEU A 63 -1.39 12.69 19.87
CA LEU A 63 -2.68 13.36 19.67
C LEU A 63 -2.63 14.84 20.09
N ALA A 64 -2.02 15.14 21.24
CA ALA A 64 -1.86 16.51 21.71
C ALA A 64 -0.95 17.33 20.79
N GLU A 65 0.14 16.74 20.29
CA GLU A 65 1.04 17.39 19.33
C GLU A 65 0.39 17.62 17.97
N ILE A 66 -0.37 16.64 17.46
CA ILE A 66 -1.15 16.76 16.23
C ILE A 66 -2.16 17.91 16.34
N GLU A 67 -2.93 17.94 17.42
CA GLU A 67 -3.91 18.99 17.67
C GLU A 67 -3.24 20.36 17.76
N SER A 68 -2.16 20.48 18.55
CA SER A 68 -1.40 21.72 18.67
C SER A 68 -0.85 22.20 17.32
N ALA A 69 -0.33 21.30 16.50
CA ALA A 69 0.19 21.62 15.18
C ALA A 69 -0.91 22.06 14.21
N LEU A 70 -2.06 21.37 14.19
CA LEU A 70 -3.20 21.73 13.35
C LEU A 70 -3.81 23.08 13.76
N LEU A 71 -3.95 23.37 15.06
CA LEU A 71 -4.44 24.67 15.52
C LEU A 71 -3.50 25.81 15.09
N ARG A 72 -2.18 25.61 15.18
CA ARG A 72 -1.19 26.58 14.68
C ARG A 72 -1.27 26.76 13.16
N ILE A 73 -1.53 25.70 12.40
CA ILE A 73 -1.77 25.79 10.95
C ILE A 73 -3.05 26.60 10.69
N ALA A 74 -4.14 26.32 11.40
CA ALA A 74 -5.40 27.03 11.25
C ALA A 74 -5.24 28.54 11.49
N ASP A 75 -4.55 28.94 12.56
CA ASP A 75 -4.31 30.35 12.88
C ASP A 75 -3.42 31.05 11.86
N LYS A 76 -2.48 30.34 11.23
CA LYS A 76 -1.70 30.87 10.11
C LYS A 76 -2.56 31.06 8.88
N LEU A 77 -3.34 30.05 8.49
CA LEU A 77 -4.23 30.12 7.33
C LEU A 77 -5.24 31.26 7.45
N ARG A 78 -5.83 31.46 8.65
CA ARG A 78 -6.72 32.59 8.94
C ARG A 78 -6.08 33.96 8.66
N ARG A 79 -4.78 34.11 8.97
CA ARG A 79 -4.04 35.36 8.75
C ARG A 79 -3.56 35.52 7.31
N ALA A 80 -3.08 34.43 6.70
CA ALA A 80 -2.47 34.44 5.37
C ALA A 80 -3.50 34.44 4.23
N MET A 81 -4.73 33.97 4.48
CA MET A 81 -5.75 33.80 3.45
C MET A 81 -7.05 34.57 3.78
N PRO A 82 -7.08 35.91 3.60
CA PRO A 82 -8.30 36.69 3.77
C PRO A 82 -9.48 36.12 2.97
N GLY A 83 -10.63 35.99 3.63
CA GLY A 83 -11.84 35.40 3.05
C GLY A 83 -11.90 33.86 3.06
N ALA A 84 -10.90 33.18 3.61
CA ALA A 84 -10.98 31.75 3.91
C ALA A 84 -11.64 31.51 5.27
N SER A 85 -12.52 30.52 5.34
CA SER A 85 -13.09 29.97 6.57
C SER A 85 -12.36 28.67 6.91
N ILE A 86 -11.81 28.59 8.12
CA ILE A 86 -11.13 27.40 8.64
C ILE A 86 -11.99 26.80 9.75
N ARG A 87 -12.37 25.53 9.60
CA ARG A 87 -13.08 24.77 10.64
C ARG A 87 -12.24 23.60 11.13
N GLU A 88 -12.05 23.53 12.43
CA GLU A 88 -11.46 22.41 13.15
C GLU A 88 -12.48 21.28 13.30
N ILE A 89 -12.05 20.05 13.06
CA ILE A 89 -12.86 18.85 13.20
C ILE A 89 -12.20 17.90 14.19
N THR A 90 -12.90 17.69 15.31
CA THR A 90 -12.49 16.78 16.39
C THR A 90 -12.86 15.34 16.03
N ALA A 91 -11.91 14.41 16.15
CA ALA A 91 -12.19 12.99 15.98
C ALA A 91 -13.01 12.46 17.17
N PRO A 92 -14.21 11.86 16.95
CA PRO A 92 -15.08 11.44 18.05
C PRO A 92 -14.44 10.43 19.01
N ARG A 93 -13.56 9.56 18.51
CA ARG A 93 -12.88 8.54 19.31
C ARG A 93 -11.70 9.07 20.12
N ASP A 94 -11.10 10.17 19.66
CA ASP A 94 -9.82 10.66 20.17
C ASP A 94 -9.95 11.94 20.98
N GLY A 95 -11.07 12.66 20.84
CA GLY A 95 -11.31 13.92 21.56
C GLY A 95 -10.39 15.07 21.15
N ALA A 96 -9.58 14.88 20.11
CA ALA A 96 -8.60 15.85 19.61
C ALA A 96 -8.92 16.29 18.17
N VAL A 97 -8.56 17.52 17.82
CA VAL A 97 -8.61 18.00 16.43
C VAL A 97 -7.62 17.20 15.59
N THR A 98 -8.14 16.54 14.54
CA THR A 98 -7.33 15.71 13.60
C THR A 98 -7.54 16.12 12.15
N LYS A 99 -8.47 17.04 11.90
CA LYS A 99 -8.81 17.50 10.57
C LYS A 99 -9.13 18.98 10.56
N LEU A 100 -8.71 19.66 9.51
CA LEU A 100 -9.11 21.01 9.17
C LEU A 100 -9.88 21.00 7.85
N GLN A 101 -10.95 21.78 7.80
CA GLN A 101 -11.65 22.09 6.57
C GLN A 101 -11.35 23.53 6.20
N VAL A 102 -10.71 23.71 5.04
CA VAL A 102 -10.34 25.03 4.51
C VAL A 102 -11.31 25.32 3.38
N GLN A 103 -12.12 26.37 3.55
CA GLN A 103 -13.08 26.81 2.54
C GLN A 103 -12.79 28.24 2.13
N ARG A 104 -12.75 28.51 0.81
CA ARG A 104 -12.64 29.86 0.27
C ARG A 104 -13.62 30.01 -0.89
N ALA A 105 -14.51 30.99 -0.80
CA ALA A 105 -15.67 31.10 -1.69
C ALA A 105 -16.45 29.76 -1.77
N ARG A 106 -16.57 29.18 -2.97
CA ARG A 106 -17.26 27.88 -3.21
C ARG A 106 -16.32 26.67 -3.20
N THR A 107 -15.03 26.90 -2.98
CA THR A 107 -13.99 25.87 -3.04
C THR A 107 -13.65 25.39 -1.63
N GLN A 108 -13.50 24.08 -1.48
CA GLN A 108 -13.15 23.46 -0.22
C GLN A 108 -12.11 22.36 -0.41
N ILE A 109 -11.16 22.31 0.51
CA ILE A 109 -10.19 21.22 0.68
C ILE A 109 -10.18 20.75 2.15
N LYS A 110 -9.58 19.57 2.38
CA LYS A 110 -9.41 19.00 3.71
C LYS A 110 -7.93 18.79 4.00
N ILE A 111 -7.53 19.05 5.23
CA ILE A 111 -6.25 18.64 5.80
C ILE A 111 -6.56 17.60 6.87
N GLU A 112 -6.04 16.39 6.74
CA GLU A 112 -6.35 15.27 7.63
C GLU A 112 -5.06 14.60 8.10
N VAL A 113 -4.95 14.40 9.42
CA VAL A 113 -3.87 13.61 10.03
C VAL A 113 -4.48 12.31 10.55
N THR A 114 -3.98 11.17 10.10
CA THR A 114 -4.44 9.87 10.63
C THR A 114 -3.69 9.54 11.93
N PRO A 115 -4.33 9.51 13.11
CA PRO A 115 -3.64 9.24 14.38
C PRO A 115 -3.29 7.77 14.60
N VAL A 116 -3.86 6.86 13.78
CA VAL A 116 -3.68 5.41 13.90
C VAL A 116 -2.33 4.96 13.32
N LEU A 117 -1.98 5.45 12.14
CA LEU A 117 -0.73 5.12 11.45
C LEU A 117 0.24 6.30 11.59
N ARG A 118 1.15 6.18 12.55
CA ARG A 118 2.20 7.16 12.86
C ARG A 118 3.56 6.66 12.41
N GLY A 119 4.46 7.59 12.12
CA GLY A 119 5.77 7.33 11.56
C GLY A 119 5.72 6.86 10.10
N CYS A 120 6.91 6.66 9.55
CA CYS A 120 7.15 6.16 8.21
C CYS A 120 8.27 5.10 8.25
N VAL A 121 8.27 4.25 7.23
CA VAL A 121 9.22 3.14 7.09
C VAL A 121 10.60 3.66 6.70
N TYR A 122 10.63 4.57 5.73
CA TYR A 122 11.83 5.25 5.28
C TYR A 122 11.76 6.74 5.61
N LYS A 123 12.92 7.41 5.62
CA LYS A 123 12.98 8.84 5.91
C LYS A 123 12.16 9.60 4.85
N PRO A 124 11.27 10.53 5.24
CA PRO A 124 10.58 11.39 4.30
C PRO A 124 11.55 12.37 3.63
N GLU A 125 11.19 12.86 2.47
CA GLU A 125 12.02 13.74 1.64
C GLU A 125 11.29 15.04 1.35
N TRP A 126 12.03 16.16 1.36
CA TRP A 126 11.52 17.41 0.80
C TRP A 126 11.39 17.26 -0.71
N ARG A 127 10.19 17.55 -1.22
CA ARG A 127 9.89 17.46 -2.65
C ARG A 127 9.12 18.68 -3.08
N ALA A 128 9.55 19.27 -4.19
CA ALA A 128 8.76 20.25 -4.92
C ALA A 128 7.66 19.52 -5.71
N VAL A 129 6.59 20.24 -6.01
CA VAL A 129 5.56 19.76 -6.94
C VAL A 129 6.18 19.45 -8.32
N SER A 130 5.54 18.57 -9.09
CA SER A 130 6.02 18.18 -10.41
C SER A 130 6.00 19.35 -11.40
N PRO A 131 6.84 19.35 -12.45
CA PRO A 131 6.98 20.49 -13.36
C PRO A 131 5.65 20.99 -13.92
N ARG A 132 4.77 20.06 -14.33
CA ARG A 132 3.45 20.44 -14.85
C ARG A 132 2.57 21.11 -13.79
N VAL A 133 2.65 20.68 -12.54
CA VAL A 133 1.91 21.31 -11.43
C VAL A 133 2.44 22.71 -11.17
N GLU A 134 3.75 22.88 -11.15
CA GLU A 134 4.39 24.18 -10.95
C GLU A 134 4.00 25.17 -12.05
N ASP A 135 4.09 24.74 -13.32
CA ASP A 135 3.73 25.56 -14.48
C ASP A 135 2.26 26.01 -14.44
N GLU A 136 1.36 25.14 -13.98
CA GLU A 136 -0.08 25.40 -14.02
C GLU A 136 -0.63 26.10 -12.76
N PHE A 137 -0.10 25.78 -11.58
CA PHE A 137 -0.65 26.19 -10.28
C PHE A 137 0.34 26.94 -9.38
N GLY A 138 1.62 26.99 -9.77
CA GLY A 138 2.70 27.63 -9.02
C GLY A 138 3.48 26.67 -8.11
N PHE A 139 4.61 27.18 -7.61
CA PHE A 139 5.53 26.42 -6.78
C PHE A 139 4.96 26.09 -5.39
N ALA A 140 5.18 24.86 -4.95
CA ALA A 140 5.04 24.44 -3.57
C ALA A 140 6.04 23.33 -3.26
N GLU A 141 6.52 23.30 -2.02
CA GLU A 141 7.43 22.28 -1.50
C GLU A 141 6.96 21.83 -0.12
N ILE A 142 7.03 20.53 0.15
CA ILE A 142 6.69 19.96 1.45
C ILE A 142 7.47 18.66 1.66
N GLN A 143 7.62 18.26 2.91
CA GLN A 143 8.06 16.92 3.24
C GLN A 143 7.02 15.89 2.80
N VAL A 144 7.41 14.92 1.98
CA VAL A 144 6.58 13.83 1.46
C VAL A 144 7.14 12.51 1.97
N VAL A 145 6.28 11.56 2.38
CA VAL A 145 6.75 10.22 2.75
C VAL A 145 7.43 9.56 1.53
N SER A 146 8.36 8.63 1.78
CA SER A 146 9.14 8.00 0.71
C SER A 146 8.25 7.36 -0.37
N PHE A 147 8.80 7.18 -1.57
CA PHE A 147 8.11 6.48 -2.66
C PHE A 147 7.59 5.11 -2.21
N ALA A 148 8.43 4.33 -1.52
CA ALA A 148 8.07 3.03 -0.96
C ALA A 148 6.91 3.13 0.05
N ASP A 149 6.91 4.12 0.95
CA ASP A 149 5.83 4.36 1.91
C ASP A 149 4.50 4.76 1.24
N LEU A 150 4.55 5.62 0.22
CA LEU A 150 3.37 6.05 -0.55
C LEU A 150 2.70 4.85 -1.20
N TYR A 151 3.48 4.08 -1.96
CA TYR A 151 2.95 2.99 -2.76
C TYR A 151 2.65 1.75 -1.92
N ALA A 152 3.35 1.49 -0.81
CA ALA A 152 2.97 0.45 0.14
C ALA A 152 1.57 0.71 0.71
N GLY A 153 1.28 1.95 1.11
CA GLY A 153 -0.05 2.35 1.56
C GLY A 153 -1.12 2.19 0.48
N LYS A 154 -0.80 2.56 -0.77
CA LYS A 154 -1.72 2.39 -1.91
C LYS A 154 -1.99 0.94 -2.25
N ILE A 155 -0.98 0.08 -2.25
CA ILE A 155 -1.13 -1.35 -2.49
C ILE A 155 -2.04 -1.98 -1.43
N VAL A 156 -1.82 -1.69 -0.15
CA VAL A 156 -2.69 -2.21 0.93
C VAL A 156 -4.13 -1.72 0.76
N ALA A 157 -4.34 -0.44 0.42
CA ALA A 157 -5.67 0.10 0.15
C ALA A 157 -6.33 -0.55 -1.08
N ALA A 158 -5.56 -0.78 -2.15
CA ALA A 158 -6.03 -1.45 -3.36
C ALA A 158 -6.45 -2.90 -3.09
N LEU A 159 -5.70 -3.64 -2.28
CA LEU A 159 -6.05 -5.02 -1.89
C LEU A 159 -7.29 -5.07 -0.99
N ASP A 160 -7.44 -4.13 -0.05
CA ASP A 160 -8.57 -4.10 0.89
C ASP A 160 -9.88 -3.60 0.23
N ARG A 161 -9.87 -2.35 -0.23
CA ARG A 161 -11.10 -1.67 -0.68
C ARG A 161 -11.31 -1.71 -2.19
N GLN A 162 -10.26 -1.96 -2.99
CA GLN A 162 -10.30 -2.04 -4.46
C GLN A 162 -10.93 -0.80 -5.12
N HIS A 163 -10.77 0.37 -4.51
CA HIS A 163 -11.34 1.60 -5.04
C HIS A 163 -10.66 1.95 -6.39
N PRO A 164 -11.40 2.40 -7.43
CA PRO A 164 -10.83 2.70 -8.75
C PRO A 164 -9.58 3.59 -8.74
N ARG A 165 -9.56 4.63 -7.90
CA ARG A 165 -8.38 5.51 -7.72
C ARG A 165 -7.13 4.78 -7.21
N ASP A 166 -7.28 3.81 -6.31
CA ASP A 166 -6.12 3.06 -5.80
C ASP A 166 -5.61 2.08 -6.86
N LEU A 167 -6.52 1.44 -7.60
CA LEU A 167 -6.16 0.56 -8.73
C LEU A 167 -5.48 1.35 -9.85
N PHE A 168 -5.93 2.58 -10.13
CA PHE A 168 -5.27 3.48 -11.08
C PHE A 168 -3.84 3.80 -10.65
N ASP A 169 -3.66 4.24 -9.39
CA ASP A 169 -2.32 4.59 -8.88
C ASP A 169 -1.37 3.38 -8.93
N VAL A 170 -1.88 2.19 -8.61
CA VAL A 170 -1.11 0.93 -8.68
C VAL A 170 -0.82 0.52 -10.12
N ARG A 171 -1.78 0.66 -11.05
CA ARG A 171 -1.54 0.36 -12.46
C ARG A 171 -0.36 1.17 -12.98
N ASP A 172 -0.36 2.47 -12.71
CA ASP A 172 0.70 3.36 -13.18
C ASP A 172 2.04 3.06 -12.50
N LEU A 173 2.03 2.65 -11.23
CA LEU A 173 3.23 2.11 -10.57
C LEU A 173 3.78 0.90 -11.32
N LEU A 174 2.94 -0.10 -11.59
CA LEU A 174 3.37 -1.34 -12.22
C LEU A 174 3.87 -1.12 -13.65
N ALA A 175 3.26 -0.18 -14.37
CA ALA A 175 3.64 0.14 -15.74
C ALA A 175 4.96 0.91 -15.85
N ASN A 176 5.31 1.75 -14.87
CA ASN A 176 6.45 2.66 -14.96
C ASN A 176 7.66 2.23 -14.13
N GLU A 177 7.46 1.79 -12.89
CA GLU A 177 8.56 1.45 -11.97
C GLU A 177 8.59 -0.04 -11.58
N GLY A 178 7.43 -0.70 -11.56
CA GLY A 178 7.29 -2.04 -11.00
C GLY A 178 7.37 -2.03 -9.48
N VAL A 179 7.88 -3.13 -8.90
CA VAL A 179 7.97 -3.30 -7.44
C VAL A 179 9.38 -3.74 -7.08
N ASP A 180 10.14 -2.84 -6.46
CA ASP A 180 11.48 -3.10 -5.95
C ASP A 180 11.47 -3.66 -4.50
N ASP A 181 12.67 -3.98 -4.01
CA ASP A 181 12.85 -4.56 -2.67
C ASP A 181 12.43 -3.59 -1.55
N ASP A 182 12.67 -2.29 -1.70
CA ASP A 182 12.30 -1.30 -0.69
C ASP A 182 10.78 -1.15 -0.59
N LEU A 183 10.08 -1.09 -1.73
CA LEU A 183 8.62 -1.09 -1.76
C LEU A 183 8.05 -2.39 -1.20
N ARG A 184 8.66 -3.56 -1.47
CA ARG A 184 8.25 -4.82 -0.85
C ARG A 184 8.38 -4.77 0.67
N GLN A 185 9.51 -4.28 1.19
CA GLN A 185 9.74 -4.18 2.63
C GLN A 185 8.73 -3.23 3.28
N ALA A 186 8.50 -2.04 2.72
CA ALA A 186 7.46 -1.13 3.18
C ALA A 186 6.07 -1.78 3.14
N PHE A 187 5.73 -2.50 2.06
CA PHE A 187 4.47 -3.21 1.95
C PHE A 187 4.26 -4.20 3.11
N LEU A 188 5.27 -5.00 3.48
CA LEU A 188 5.15 -5.94 4.60
C LEU A 188 4.87 -5.22 5.92
N ILE A 189 5.54 -4.09 6.17
CA ILE A 189 5.28 -3.28 7.37
C ILE A 189 3.86 -2.72 7.36
N TYR A 190 3.42 -2.11 6.25
CA TYR A 190 2.07 -1.57 6.11
C TYR A 190 0.99 -2.64 6.23
N LEU A 191 1.24 -3.83 5.69
CA LEU A 191 0.34 -4.98 5.76
C LEU A 191 0.12 -5.42 7.22
N LEU A 192 1.19 -5.57 8.00
CA LEU A 192 1.13 -5.95 9.43
C LEU A 192 0.51 -4.87 10.32
N SER A 193 0.38 -3.67 9.79
CA SER A 193 -0.10 -2.48 10.49
C SER A 193 -1.57 -2.17 10.26
N GLY A 194 -2.18 -2.86 9.29
CA GLY A 194 -3.59 -2.74 9.03
C GLY A 194 -4.42 -3.41 10.12
N SER A 195 -5.66 -2.95 10.29
CA SER A 195 -6.65 -3.61 11.15
C SER A 195 -7.29 -4.84 10.50
N ARG A 196 -7.04 -5.07 9.20
CA ARG A 196 -7.59 -6.17 8.43
C ARG A 196 -6.78 -7.45 8.66
N PRO A 197 -7.44 -8.61 8.79
CA PRO A 197 -6.73 -9.89 8.87
C PRO A 197 -5.82 -10.10 7.65
N LEU A 198 -4.56 -10.50 7.89
CA LEU A 198 -3.57 -10.73 6.83
C LEU A 198 -4.08 -11.70 5.75
N ALA A 199 -4.83 -12.72 6.16
CA ALA A 199 -5.40 -13.70 5.23
C ALA A 199 -6.40 -13.06 4.25
N GLU A 200 -7.19 -12.06 4.67
CA GLU A 200 -8.12 -11.34 3.78
C GLU A 200 -7.38 -10.42 2.81
N LEU A 201 -6.30 -9.77 3.26
CA LEU A 201 -5.50 -8.88 2.40
C LEU A 201 -4.65 -9.66 1.38
N LEU A 202 -4.14 -10.83 1.76
CA LEU A 202 -3.35 -11.69 0.88
C LEU A 202 -4.22 -12.60 0.00
N ALA A 203 -5.50 -12.79 0.32
CA ALA A 203 -6.46 -13.47 -0.53
C ALA A 203 -7.72 -12.61 -0.71
N PRO A 204 -7.61 -11.45 -1.38
CA PRO A 204 -8.72 -10.51 -1.46
C PRO A 204 -9.84 -11.05 -2.35
N THR A 205 -11.06 -10.97 -1.83
CA THR A 205 -12.29 -11.21 -2.62
C THR A 205 -12.41 -10.12 -3.68
N ARG A 206 -12.59 -10.50 -4.95
CA ARG A 206 -12.75 -9.54 -6.04
C ARG A 206 -14.09 -8.83 -5.86
N LYS A 207 -14.06 -7.51 -5.70
CA LYS A 207 -15.26 -6.68 -5.60
C LYS A 207 -15.72 -6.29 -6.99
N ASP A 208 -17.03 -6.20 -7.19
CA ASP A 208 -17.58 -5.45 -8.31
C ASP A 208 -17.41 -3.97 -8.01
N ILE A 209 -16.71 -3.26 -8.90
CA ILE A 209 -16.35 -1.85 -8.76
C ILE A 209 -16.99 -1.00 -9.86
N ALA A 210 -17.87 -1.58 -10.69
CA ALA A 210 -18.48 -0.86 -11.82
C ALA A 210 -19.23 0.39 -11.34
N ALA A 211 -19.98 0.26 -10.25
CA ALA A 211 -20.76 1.35 -9.68
C ALA A 211 -19.88 2.51 -9.17
N GLU A 212 -18.79 2.21 -8.46
CA GLU A 212 -17.81 3.19 -7.99
C GLU A 212 -17.00 3.79 -9.14
N PHE A 213 -16.70 2.99 -10.17
CA PHE A 213 -16.00 3.44 -11.37
C PHE A 213 -16.82 4.50 -12.09
N GLU A 214 -18.09 4.22 -12.41
CA GLU A 214 -18.98 5.14 -13.11
C GLU A 214 -19.22 6.43 -12.33
N ARG A 215 -19.55 6.34 -11.03
CA ARG A 215 -19.91 7.52 -10.23
C ARG A 215 -18.71 8.34 -9.76
N GLY A 216 -17.56 7.69 -9.55
CA GLY A 216 -16.48 8.21 -8.73
C GLY A 216 -15.12 8.23 -9.38
N PHE A 217 -15.01 7.85 -10.66
CA PHE A 217 -13.74 7.78 -11.37
C PHE A 217 -13.81 8.21 -12.83
N VAL A 218 -14.91 7.94 -13.55
CA VAL A 218 -15.09 8.44 -14.92
C VAL A 218 -14.95 9.97 -14.95
N GLY A 219 -14.14 10.46 -15.90
CA GLY A 219 -13.84 11.89 -16.03
C GLY A 219 -12.83 12.45 -15.02
N MET A 220 -12.24 11.62 -14.15
CA MET A 220 -11.23 12.06 -13.19
C MET A 220 -9.78 11.96 -13.69
N THR A 221 -9.55 11.40 -14.88
CA THR A 221 -8.21 11.16 -15.43
C THR A 221 -8.00 12.00 -16.70
N ASN A 222 -6.75 12.38 -16.97
CA ASN A 222 -6.43 13.14 -18.18
C ASN A 222 -6.59 12.30 -19.46
N GLN A 223 -6.34 10.99 -19.34
CA GLN A 223 -6.57 10.00 -20.38
C GLN A 223 -7.73 9.08 -20.01
N PRO A 224 -8.60 8.69 -20.96
CA PRO A 224 -9.67 7.74 -20.69
C PRO A 224 -9.12 6.41 -20.18
N ILE A 225 -9.68 5.93 -19.07
CA ILE A 225 -9.37 4.62 -18.49
C ILE A 225 -10.65 3.81 -18.45
N THR A 226 -10.57 2.55 -18.85
CA THR A 226 -11.71 1.63 -18.81
C THR A 226 -11.79 0.88 -17.49
N LEU A 227 -12.96 0.31 -17.20
CA LEU A 227 -13.13 -0.59 -16.06
C LEU A 227 -12.20 -1.81 -16.18
N ASP A 228 -12.03 -2.33 -17.41
CA ASP A 228 -11.20 -3.50 -17.70
C ASP A 228 -9.73 -3.26 -17.37
N ASP A 229 -9.21 -2.05 -17.66
CA ASP A 229 -7.84 -1.66 -17.29
C ASP A 229 -7.62 -1.77 -15.78
N LEU A 230 -8.60 -1.33 -14.97
CA LEU A 230 -8.50 -1.36 -13.52
C LEU A 230 -8.65 -2.78 -12.95
N THR A 231 -9.54 -3.59 -13.53
CA THR A 231 -9.68 -4.98 -13.10
C THR A 231 -8.48 -5.83 -13.52
N THR A 232 -7.86 -5.54 -14.66
CA THR A 232 -6.60 -6.15 -15.09
C THR A 232 -5.47 -5.77 -14.14
N ALA A 233 -5.32 -4.48 -13.83
CA ALA A 233 -4.34 -3.99 -12.85
C ALA A 233 -4.52 -4.64 -11.47
N ARG A 234 -5.75 -4.90 -11.04
CA ARG A 234 -6.03 -5.64 -9.80
C ARG A 234 -5.45 -7.05 -9.83
N GLU A 235 -5.67 -7.80 -10.92
CA GLU A 235 -5.17 -9.17 -11.01
C GLU A 235 -3.64 -9.21 -11.12
N GLU A 236 -3.03 -8.27 -11.84
CA GLU A 236 -1.58 -8.11 -11.90
C GLU A 236 -0.99 -7.77 -10.53
N LEU A 237 -1.61 -6.83 -9.81
CA LEU A 237 -1.22 -6.49 -8.44
C LEU A 237 -1.23 -7.73 -7.54
N ILE A 238 -2.31 -8.52 -7.57
CA ILE A 238 -2.44 -9.72 -6.74
C ILE A 238 -1.39 -10.75 -7.14
N LYS A 239 -1.17 -10.95 -8.44
CA LYS A 239 -0.12 -11.86 -8.94
C LYS A 239 1.25 -11.46 -8.44
N ILE A 240 1.66 -10.20 -8.61
CA ILE A 240 2.98 -9.72 -8.23
C ILE A 240 3.12 -9.70 -6.71
N MET A 241 2.21 -9.01 -6.01
CA MET A 241 2.36 -8.76 -4.58
C MET A 241 2.12 -9.99 -3.72
N VAL A 242 1.14 -10.81 -4.11
CA VAL A 242 0.83 -12.06 -3.43
C VAL A 242 1.45 -13.23 -4.19
N GLY A 243 1.01 -13.58 -5.38
CA GLY A 243 1.46 -14.81 -6.07
C GLY A 243 2.98 -15.01 -6.14
N GLU A 244 3.72 -13.93 -6.41
CA GLU A 244 5.18 -13.91 -6.60
C GLU A 244 5.95 -13.39 -5.38
N MET A 245 5.32 -13.27 -4.21
CA MET A 245 6.04 -12.84 -2.99
C MET A 245 7.23 -13.76 -2.72
N PRO A 246 8.43 -13.23 -2.43
CA PRO A 246 9.59 -14.03 -2.05
C PRO A 246 9.35 -14.95 -0.83
N GLU A 247 10.07 -16.07 -0.74
CA GLU A 247 9.84 -17.08 0.31
C GLU A 247 10.21 -16.53 1.71
N ASP A 248 11.31 -15.80 1.81
CA ASP A 248 11.73 -15.10 3.03
C ASP A 248 10.67 -14.09 3.52
N HIS A 249 9.98 -13.39 2.62
CA HIS A 249 8.87 -12.50 2.96
C HIS A 249 7.67 -13.29 3.51
N ARG A 250 7.37 -14.47 2.96
CA ARG A 250 6.29 -15.35 3.46
C ARG A 250 6.64 -15.91 4.83
N GLU A 251 7.87 -16.38 5.02
CA GLU A 251 8.37 -16.88 6.30
C GLU A 251 8.32 -15.77 7.35
N PHE A 252 8.71 -14.56 6.98
CA PHE A 252 8.57 -13.38 7.83
C PHE A 252 7.11 -13.16 8.27
N LEU A 253 6.16 -13.10 7.33
CA LEU A 253 4.73 -12.92 7.67
C LEU A 253 4.17 -14.06 8.54
N LEU A 254 4.56 -15.31 8.28
CA LEU A 254 4.16 -16.45 9.09
C LEU A 254 4.71 -16.35 10.52
N SER A 255 5.98 -15.96 10.68
CA SER A 255 6.60 -15.77 11.99
C SER A 255 5.91 -14.65 12.78
N ALA A 256 5.54 -13.56 12.10
CA ALA A 256 4.87 -12.41 12.70
C ALA A 256 3.44 -12.73 13.14
N ASN A 257 2.73 -13.57 12.37
CA ASN A 257 1.38 -13.98 12.70
C ASN A 257 1.33 -14.98 13.89
N ILE A 258 2.41 -15.73 14.14
CA ILE A 258 2.50 -16.73 15.22
C ILE A 258 2.90 -16.09 16.57
N SER A 259 3.70 -15.03 16.55
CA SER A 259 4.19 -14.36 17.77
C SER A 259 3.14 -13.38 18.32
N HIS A 260 2.09 -13.93 18.95
CA HIS A 260 1.16 -13.12 19.75
C HIS A 260 1.84 -12.61 21.02
N GLY A 261 2.20 -11.33 21.04
CA GLY A 261 2.60 -10.61 22.25
C GLY A 261 4.09 -10.72 22.60
N GLY A 262 4.88 -9.78 22.07
CA GLY A 262 6.26 -9.55 22.50
C GLY A 262 7.30 -10.36 21.72
N TRP A 263 8.14 -9.66 20.96
CA TRP A 263 9.25 -10.27 20.24
C TRP A 263 10.45 -10.42 21.16
N GLY A 264 11.01 -11.64 21.20
CA GLY A 264 12.42 -11.82 21.52
C GLY A 264 13.26 -11.24 20.38
N SER A 265 14.26 -10.45 20.74
CA SER A 265 15.15 -9.61 19.90
C SER A 265 15.88 -10.28 18.73
N ASN A 266 15.67 -11.58 18.46
CA ASN A 266 16.66 -12.40 17.74
C ASN A 266 16.26 -12.83 16.33
N PHE A 267 15.04 -12.54 15.83
CA PHE A 267 14.63 -12.92 14.47
C PHE A 267 14.43 -11.73 13.50
N ALA A 268 14.22 -10.52 14.02
CA ALA A 268 13.94 -9.34 13.19
C ALA A 268 15.19 -8.68 12.57
N THR A 269 16.40 -9.10 12.95
CA THR A 269 17.63 -8.37 12.63
C THR A 269 18.26 -8.71 11.28
N GLY A 270 17.87 -9.81 10.64
CA GLY A 270 18.41 -10.22 9.33
C GLY A 270 17.63 -9.69 8.13
N PHE A 271 16.30 -9.66 8.22
CA PHE A 271 15.41 -9.37 7.08
C PHE A 271 14.86 -7.93 7.09
N ILE A 272 14.69 -7.34 8.29
CA ILE A 272 14.19 -5.99 8.47
C ILE A 272 15.36 -5.10 8.92
N ARG A 273 15.80 -4.18 8.05
CA ARG A 273 16.78 -3.14 8.43
C ARG A 273 16.27 -2.40 9.69
N ARG A 274 17.15 -2.18 10.67
CA ARG A 274 16.87 -1.45 11.94
C ARG A 274 15.86 -0.27 11.84
N PRO A 275 15.90 0.65 10.86
CA PRO A 275 14.90 1.72 10.72
C PRO A 275 13.45 1.22 10.54
N LEU A 276 13.25 0.10 9.85
CA LEU A 276 11.95 -0.53 9.63
C LEU A 276 11.37 -1.13 10.93
N ALA A 277 12.23 -1.60 11.84
CA ALA A 277 11.82 -2.18 13.12
C ALA A 277 11.25 -1.13 14.08
N ASN A 278 11.76 0.10 14.00
CA ASN A 278 11.11 1.24 14.62
C ASN A 278 9.75 1.37 13.98
N ALA A 279 9.63 1.72 12.68
CA ALA A 279 8.37 1.94 11.93
C ALA A 279 7.25 0.90 12.19
N TRP A 280 7.63 -0.34 12.49
CA TRP A 280 6.72 -1.42 12.88
C TRP A 280 6.17 -1.33 14.32
N ARG A 281 7.01 -1.04 15.33
CA ARG A 281 6.60 -0.89 16.75
C ARG A 281 5.45 0.13 16.96
N TRP A 282 5.38 1.13 16.10
CA TRP A 282 4.41 2.23 16.14
C TRP A 282 3.00 1.84 15.75
N LYS A 283 2.91 0.91 14.79
CA LYS A 283 1.66 0.51 14.16
C LYS A 283 1.02 -0.69 14.88
N THR A 284 1.78 -1.40 15.72
CA THR A 284 1.30 -2.52 16.56
C THR A 284 0.91 -2.13 17.99
N ASN A 285 1.11 -0.87 18.42
CA ASN A 285 0.70 -0.38 19.75
C ASN A 285 -0.82 -0.11 19.87
N ALA A 286 -1.60 -0.39 18.81
CA ALA A 286 -3.05 -0.55 18.93
C ALA A 286 -3.31 -1.94 19.53
N ALA A 287 -3.89 -2.01 20.73
CA ALA A 287 -4.30 -3.26 21.34
C ALA A 287 -5.17 -4.05 20.33
N TRP A 288 -4.66 -5.18 19.85
CA TRP A 288 -5.41 -6.09 18.99
C TRP A 288 -6.57 -6.66 19.80
N PRO A 289 -7.85 -6.35 19.49
CA PRO A 289 -8.95 -7.08 20.08
C PRO A 289 -8.97 -8.46 19.43
N GLY A 290 -8.90 -9.50 20.27
CA GLY A 290 -8.67 -10.89 19.91
C GLY A 290 -9.25 -11.33 18.56
N CYS A 291 -8.36 -11.77 17.66
CA CYS A 291 -8.73 -12.71 16.62
C CYS A 291 -8.34 -14.11 17.09
N LEU A 292 -9.37 -14.93 17.27
CA LEU A 292 -9.30 -16.35 17.58
C LEU A 292 -8.34 -17.07 16.62
N LEU A 293 -7.58 -17.99 17.21
CA LEU A 293 -6.72 -18.98 16.57
C LEU A 293 -7.31 -19.52 15.27
N LEU A 294 -6.62 -19.23 14.17
CA LEU A 294 -6.47 -19.98 12.91
C LEU A 294 -5.74 -19.01 11.98
N PRO A 295 -4.47 -19.21 11.49
CA PRO A 295 -4.29 -19.87 10.18
C PRO A 295 -2.81 -20.20 9.73
N THR A 296 -2.07 -21.17 10.28
CA THR A 296 -0.83 -21.60 9.56
C THR A 296 -1.18 -22.42 8.30
N VAL A 297 -2.31 -23.12 8.33
CA VAL A 297 -2.77 -24.01 7.26
C VAL A 297 -3.43 -23.25 6.10
N ILE A 298 -4.16 -22.16 6.35
CA ILE A 298 -4.84 -21.38 5.29
C ILE A 298 -3.81 -20.58 4.47
N MET A 299 -2.86 -19.90 5.13
CA MET A 299 -1.78 -19.20 4.43
C MET A 299 -0.91 -20.17 3.59
N ARG A 300 -0.52 -21.33 4.15
CA ARG A 300 0.24 -22.34 3.41
C ARG A 300 -0.57 -23.01 2.28
N ARG A 301 -1.89 -23.18 2.43
CA ARG A 301 -2.76 -23.72 1.38
C ARG A 301 -2.96 -22.73 0.24
N HIS A 302 -3.17 -21.44 0.54
CA HIS A 302 -3.26 -20.40 -0.47
C HIS A 302 -1.98 -20.32 -1.29
N TRP A 303 -0.82 -20.40 -0.63
CA TRP A 303 0.43 -20.41 -1.38
C TRP A 303 0.60 -21.61 -2.31
N LYS A 304 0.20 -22.80 -1.83
CA LYS A 304 0.25 -24.03 -2.63
C LYS A 304 -0.77 -24.04 -3.77
N SER A 305 -1.89 -23.30 -3.67
CA SER A 305 -2.86 -23.16 -4.77
C SER A 305 -2.43 -22.13 -5.82
N SER A 306 -1.78 -21.03 -5.43
CA SER A 306 -1.29 -20.00 -6.37
C SER A 306 -0.22 -20.55 -7.32
N ASN A 307 0.66 -21.44 -6.82
CA ASN A 307 1.65 -22.15 -7.65
C ASN A 307 1.04 -23.25 -8.55
N ARG A 308 -0.22 -23.65 -8.35
CA ARG A 308 -0.92 -24.61 -9.24
C ARG A 308 -1.82 -23.91 -10.26
N ALA A 309 -2.22 -22.67 -10.01
CA ALA A 309 -2.93 -21.83 -10.95
C ALA A 309 -1.95 -21.15 -11.92
N GLY A 310 -1.14 -21.95 -12.61
CA GLY A 310 -0.54 -21.52 -13.86
C GLY A 310 -1.68 -21.26 -14.84
N ILE A 311 -1.93 -19.99 -15.13
CA ILE A 311 -2.86 -19.53 -16.15
C ILE A 311 -2.49 -20.24 -17.45
N ARG A 312 -3.30 -21.22 -17.85
CA ARG A 312 -3.33 -21.67 -19.24
C ARG A 312 -3.99 -20.54 -20.03
N PRO A 313 -3.33 -19.94 -21.03
CA PRO A 313 -4.00 -18.97 -21.86
C PRO A 313 -5.11 -19.71 -22.63
N ALA A 314 -6.37 -19.36 -22.34
CA ALA A 314 -7.50 -19.77 -23.15
C ALA A 314 -7.33 -19.08 -24.51
N GLY A 315 -7.10 -19.89 -25.54
CA GLY A 315 -6.77 -19.44 -26.89
C GLY A 315 -7.86 -18.55 -27.50
N TRP A 316 -7.42 -17.44 -28.07
CA TRP A 316 -8.18 -16.69 -29.08
C TRP A 316 -7.59 -16.99 -30.47
N PRO A 317 -8.42 -17.10 -31.52
CA PRO A 317 -7.98 -17.52 -32.83
C PRO A 317 -7.26 -16.36 -33.54
N ILE A 318 -5.96 -16.50 -33.73
CA ILE A 318 -5.21 -15.64 -34.65
C ILE A 318 -5.54 -16.10 -36.08
N ARG A 319 -6.40 -15.36 -36.79
CA ARG A 319 -6.44 -15.43 -38.25
C ARG A 319 -5.12 -14.88 -38.80
N ARG A 320 -4.31 -15.73 -39.44
CA ARG A 320 -3.28 -15.30 -40.40
C ARG A 320 -3.68 -15.79 -41.80
N PRO A 321 -3.60 -14.96 -42.84
CA PRO A 321 -3.84 -15.40 -44.20
C PRO A 321 -2.58 -16.06 -44.80
N GLY A 322 -2.79 -17.16 -45.51
CA GLY A 322 -2.04 -17.54 -46.70
C GLY A 322 -0.61 -18.06 -46.55
N SER A 323 -0.44 -19.38 -46.59
CA SER A 323 0.45 -20.05 -47.55
C SER A 323 0.29 -21.57 -47.45
N ARG A 324 0.27 -22.23 -48.63
CA ARG A 324 0.03 -23.66 -48.85
C ARG A 324 1.21 -24.55 -48.40
N PRO A 325 0.97 -25.86 -48.20
CA PRO A 325 1.91 -26.76 -47.54
C PRO A 325 2.87 -27.45 -48.52
N LEU A 326 4.06 -27.81 -48.05
CA LEU A 326 4.89 -28.86 -48.65
C LEU A 326 5.10 -29.98 -47.64
N ALA A 327 4.78 -31.19 -48.11
CA ALA A 327 4.77 -32.45 -47.41
C ALA A 327 6.17 -33.10 -47.31
N ARG A 328 6.26 -34.09 -46.40
CA ARG A 328 7.21 -35.24 -46.26
C ARG A 328 7.84 -35.23 -44.85
N SER A 329 8.00 -36.31 -44.11
CA SER A 329 7.68 -37.75 -44.22
C SER A 329 8.08 -38.37 -42.87
N SER A 330 7.27 -39.27 -42.31
CA SER A 330 7.63 -40.23 -41.25
C SER A 330 8.51 -41.37 -41.84
N PRO A 331 8.97 -42.44 -41.12
CA PRO A 331 8.74 -42.85 -39.71
C PRO A 331 9.96 -43.48 -38.92
N TRP A 332 9.83 -43.56 -37.58
CA TRP A 332 10.14 -44.63 -36.56
C TRP A 332 11.24 -45.73 -36.79
N PRO A 333 11.61 -46.66 -35.83
CA PRO A 333 11.16 -46.94 -34.43
C PRO A 333 12.27 -47.37 -33.40
N GLY A 334 11.83 -47.65 -32.14
CA GLY A 334 12.38 -48.71 -31.26
C GLY A 334 13.02 -48.20 -29.95
N ALA A 335 12.88 -48.78 -28.76
CA ALA A 335 12.15 -49.92 -28.20
C ALA A 335 12.19 -49.78 -26.64
N MET A 336 11.25 -50.38 -25.91
CA MET A 336 11.20 -50.45 -24.42
C MET A 336 11.96 -51.71 -23.85
N PRO A 337 11.77 -52.16 -22.58
CA PRO A 337 12.52 -51.93 -21.31
C PRO A 337 13.01 -53.30 -20.73
N PRO A 338 12.92 -53.72 -19.42
CA PRO A 338 13.05 -53.12 -18.07
C PRO A 338 14.01 -53.92 -17.11
N GLY A 339 14.20 -53.47 -15.85
CA GLY A 339 14.66 -54.33 -14.72
C GLY A 339 14.96 -53.51 -13.44
N ARG A 340 14.07 -53.44 -12.42
CA ARG A 340 13.89 -54.33 -11.24
C ARG A 340 15.17 -54.67 -10.44
N ARG A 341 15.33 -54.13 -9.22
CA ARG A 341 15.16 -54.80 -7.90
C ARG A 341 15.74 -53.95 -6.74
N SER A 342 14.97 -53.93 -5.64
CA SER A 342 15.15 -53.36 -4.28
C SER A 342 16.10 -54.22 -3.39
N PRO A 343 16.10 -54.22 -2.02
CA PRO A 343 15.70 -53.28 -0.95
C PRO A 343 16.68 -53.25 0.30
N CYS A 344 16.21 -52.67 1.43
CA CYS A 344 16.62 -52.84 2.85
C CYS A 344 17.75 -51.92 3.38
N SER A 345 17.76 -51.40 4.62
CA SER A 345 17.18 -51.89 5.89
C SER A 345 16.94 -50.79 6.94
N CYS A 346 16.01 -51.08 7.85
CA CYS A 346 15.68 -50.40 9.12
C CYS A 346 16.83 -50.32 10.14
N ALA A 347 16.76 -49.35 11.08
CA ALA A 347 16.96 -49.58 12.52
C ALA A 347 16.47 -48.39 13.36
N ALA A 348 15.87 -48.69 14.50
CA ALA A 348 15.25 -47.77 15.46
C ALA A 348 16.10 -47.63 16.75
N ARG A 349 16.05 -46.43 17.38
CA ARG A 349 16.00 -46.05 18.83
C ARG A 349 16.91 -46.78 19.87
N PRO A 350 17.32 -46.16 21.02
CA PRO A 350 16.42 -45.43 21.92
C PRO A 350 16.99 -44.27 22.78
N ILE A 351 16.07 -43.76 23.61
CA ILE A 351 16.03 -42.68 24.60
C ILE A 351 16.97 -42.94 25.82
N ARG A 352 17.50 -41.87 26.43
CA ARG A 352 17.88 -41.85 27.86
C ARG A 352 17.27 -40.63 28.58
N PHE A 353 16.57 -40.92 29.66
CA PHE A 353 16.19 -40.01 30.75
C PHE A 353 17.35 -39.86 31.73
N GLY A 354 17.49 -38.69 32.36
CA GLY A 354 18.41 -38.46 33.48
C GLY A 354 17.92 -37.31 34.36
N SER A 355 17.51 -37.66 35.57
CA SER A 355 17.01 -36.81 36.65
C SER A 355 18.08 -36.50 37.70
N GLY A 356 18.05 -35.30 38.30
CA GLY A 356 18.72 -34.95 39.58
C GLY A 356 19.06 -33.44 39.61
N ARG A 357 18.35 -32.54 40.31
CA ARG A 357 18.21 -32.22 41.76
C ARG A 357 19.49 -31.71 42.47
N ARG A 358 19.33 -30.51 43.06
CA ARG A 358 20.07 -29.81 44.15
C ARG A 358 21.43 -29.23 43.71
N CYS A 359 21.86 -28.02 44.09
CA CYS A 359 21.50 -27.08 45.15
C CYS A 359 21.30 -25.67 44.60
#